data_AF-A0A945PBD8-F1
#
_entry.id   AF-A0A945PBD8-F1
#
_cell.length_a   1.000
_cell.length_b   1.000
_cell.length_c   1.000
_cell.angle_alpha   90.00
_cell.angle_beta   90.00
_cell.angle_gamma   90.00
#
_symmetry.space_group_name_H-M   'P 1'
#
loop_
_entity.id
_entity.type
_entity.pdbx_description
1 polymer ?
#
loop_
_entity_poly.entity_id
_entity_poly.type
_entity_poly.pdbx_seq_one_letter_code
_entity_poly.pdbx_strand_id
1 'polypeptide(L)'
;MITLGVSAFYHDSAAAIIRDSEIVAAAQEERFSRKKADSDFPIGAIAYCLKEAGVTLNEVDYVSFYDKPLLTFNRLLETYLAFAPRGFPSFVKAIPVWVKEKIFQK
;
A
#
# COMPACT_ATOMS: atom_id res chain seq x y z
N MET A 1 -5.67 -15.52 -15.45
CA MET A 1 -5.81 -14.19 -14.84
C MET A 1 -4.60 -13.93 -13.95
N ILE A 2 -3.89 -12.83 -14.19
CA ILE A 2 -2.68 -12.43 -13.47
C ILE A 2 -2.95 -11.14 -12.69
N THR A 3 -2.68 -11.16 -11.39
CA THR A 3 -2.86 -10.00 -10.52
C THR A 3 -1.56 -9.68 -9.79
N LEU A 4 -1.15 -8.42 -9.84
CA LEU A 4 -0.04 -7.88 -9.06
C LEU A 4 -0.58 -7.14 -7.83
N GLY A 5 -0.31 -7.67 -6.64
CA GLY A 5 -0.55 -6.99 -5.37
C GLY A 5 0.64 -6.13 -4.98
N VAL A 6 0.38 -4.90 -4.52
CA VAL A 6 1.38 -3.93 -4.09
C VAL A 6 1.06 -3.41 -2.69
N SER A 7 2.09 -3.32 -1.86
CA SER A 7 2.08 -2.64 -0.56
C SER A 7 3.19 -1.58 -0.51
N ALA A 8 2.86 -0.34 -0.14
CA ALA A 8 3.78 0.79 -0.09
C ALA A 8 3.27 1.93 0.82
N PHE A 9 4.12 2.93 1.08
CA PHE A 9 3.81 4.23 1.69
C PHE A 9 3.42 4.24 3.18
N TYR A 10 3.64 3.12 3.87
CA TYR A 10 3.50 3.00 5.32
C TYR A 10 4.73 2.31 5.93
N HIS A 11 4.75 0.98 5.93
CA HIS A 11 5.84 0.15 6.44
C HIS A 11 5.90 -1.14 5.60
N ASP A 12 7.07 -1.76 5.53
CA ASP A 12 7.29 -3.07 4.91
C ASP A 12 6.68 -3.17 3.50
N SER A 13 7.12 -2.29 2.60
CA SER A 13 6.70 -2.33 1.21
C SER A 13 7.07 -3.66 0.56
N ALA A 14 6.18 -4.15 -0.29
CA ALA A 14 6.21 -5.51 -0.79
C ALA A 14 5.37 -5.65 -2.06
N ALA A 15 5.63 -6.73 -2.80
CA ALA A 15 4.81 -7.13 -3.93
C ALA A 15 4.53 -8.62 -3.90
N ALA A 16 3.39 -9.02 -4.46
CA ALA A 16 3.04 -10.41 -4.71
C ALA A 16 2.37 -10.53 -6.07
N ILE A 17 2.63 -11.61 -6.79
CA ILE A 17 1.97 -11.90 -8.07
C ILE A 17 1.22 -13.23 -7.97
N ILE A 18 -0.03 -13.18 -8.38
CA ILE A 18 -0.97 -14.31 -8.32
C ILE A 18 -1.38 -14.64 -9.75
N ARG A 19 -1.37 -15.93 -10.09
CA ARG A 19 -1.91 -16.45 -11.35
C ARG A 19 -2.99 -17.46 -11.03
N ASP A 20 -4.21 -17.21 -11.51
CA ASP A 20 -5.34 -18.13 -11.37
C ASP A 20 -5.60 -18.59 -9.93
N SER A 21 -5.46 -17.66 -8.98
CA SER A 21 -5.59 -17.85 -7.52
C SER A 21 -4.42 -18.54 -6.82
N GLU A 22 -3.34 -18.85 -7.53
CA GLU A 22 -2.11 -19.37 -6.94
C GLU A 22 -1.05 -18.27 -6.81
N ILE A 23 -0.40 -18.20 -5.64
CA ILE A 23 0.72 -17.28 -5.41
C ILE A 23 1.92 -17.82 -6.18
N VAL A 24 2.38 -17.07 -7.18
CA VAL A 24 3.56 -17.45 -7.97
C VAL A 24 4.83 -16.93 -7.30
N ALA A 25 4.82 -15.69 -6.82
CA ALA A 25 5.92 -15.09 -6.08
C ALA A 25 5.43 -13.99 -5.14
N ALA A 26 6.17 -13.79 -4.05
CA ALA A 26 5.98 -12.66 -3.13
C ALA A 26 7.32 -12.28 -2.49
N ALA A 27 7.58 -10.98 -2.36
CA ALA A 27 8.81 -10.49 -1.75
C ALA A 27 8.62 -9.12 -1.08
N GLN A 28 9.43 -8.87 -0.05
CA GLN A 28 9.52 -7.57 0.62
C GLN A 28 10.65 -6.73 0.01
N GLU A 29 10.43 -5.43 -0.13
CA GLU A 29 11.37 -4.50 -0.75
C GLU A 29 12.68 -4.41 0.03
N GLU A 30 12.64 -4.51 1.36
CA GLU A 30 13.83 -4.44 2.21
C GLU A 30 14.92 -5.47 1.86
N ARG A 31 14.56 -6.58 1.20
CA ARG A 31 15.53 -7.58 0.70
C ARG A 31 16.36 -7.02 -0.46
N PHE A 32 15.78 -6.13 -1.26
CA PHE A 32 16.39 -5.47 -2.42
C PHE A 32 16.97 -4.11 -2.07
N SER A 33 16.22 -3.25 -1.39
CA SER A 33 16.65 -1.90 -1.01
C SER A 33 17.68 -1.88 0.12
N ARG A 34 17.75 -2.96 0.90
CA ARG A 34 18.60 -3.11 2.10
C ARG A 34 18.31 -2.08 3.20
N LYS A 35 17.18 -1.36 3.10
CA LYS A 35 16.62 -0.54 4.15
C LYS A 35 15.62 -1.38 4.93
N LYS A 36 15.85 -1.58 6.22
CA LYS A 36 14.92 -2.34 7.07
C LYS A 36 13.58 -1.62 7.16
N ALA A 37 12.48 -2.35 6.99
CA ALA A 37 11.12 -1.83 7.00
C ALA A 37 10.88 -0.69 5.99
N ASP A 38 11.46 -0.83 4.80
CA ASP A 38 11.33 0.16 3.73
C ASP A 38 9.86 0.48 3.45
N SER A 39 9.51 1.77 3.44
CA SER A 39 8.17 2.25 3.13
C SER A 39 8.05 2.76 1.71
N ASP A 40 9.16 2.88 0.99
CA ASP A 40 9.22 3.39 -0.38
C ASP A 40 8.50 2.44 -1.35
N PHE A 41 8.22 2.90 -2.57
CA PHE A 41 7.55 2.08 -3.58
C PHE A 41 8.38 0.83 -3.93
N PRO A 42 7.79 -0.39 -3.94
CA PRO A 42 8.54 -1.65 -3.95
C PRO A 42 9.00 -2.08 -5.35
N ILE A 43 9.91 -1.31 -5.95
CA ILE A 43 10.39 -1.53 -7.32
C ILE A 43 11.10 -2.89 -7.45
N GLY A 44 11.98 -3.22 -6.50
CA GLY A 44 12.74 -4.48 -6.52
C GLY A 44 11.83 -5.70 -6.38
N ALA A 45 10.87 -5.66 -5.46
CA ALA A 45 9.91 -6.73 -5.25
C ALA A 45 8.98 -6.93 -6.46
N ILE A 46 8.50 -5.84 -7.09
CA ILE A 46 7.69 -5.92 -8.31
C ILE A 46 8.49 -6.58 -9.43
N ALA A 47 9.72 -6.12 -9.66
CA ALA A 47 10.59 -6.66 -10.71
C ALA A 47 10.88 -8.16 -10.49
N TYR A 48 11.14 -8.56 -9.25
CA TYR A 48 11.31 -9.97 -8.88
C TYR A 48 10.05 -10.79 -9.16
N CYS A 49 8.88 -10.32 -8.74
CA CYS A 49 7.63 -11.05 -8.93
C CYS A 49 7.30 -11.26 -10.42
N LEU A 50 7.42 -10.21 -11.24
CA LEU A 50 7.21 -10.31 -12.69
C LEU A 50 8.18 -11.31 -13.33
N LYS A 51 9.45 -11.28 -12.92
CA LYS A 51 10.48 -12.22 -13.39
C LYS A 51 10.14 -13.68 -13.05
N GLU A 52 9.78 -13.96 -11.79
CA GLU A 52 9.44 -15.34 -11.36
C GLU A 52 8.17 -15.85 -12.03
N ALA A 53 7.21 -14.97 -12.30
CA ALA A 53 6.02 -15.33 -13.07
C ALA A 53 6.27 -15.49 -14.58
N GLY A 54 7.44 -15.08 -15.07
CA GLY A 54 7.79 -15.12 -16.49
C GLY A 54 6.92 -14.22 -17.35
N VAL A 55 6.47 -13.07 -16.82
CA VAL A 55 5.57 -12.15 -17.52
C VAL A 55 6.07 -10.71 -17.46
N THR A 56 5.60 -9.91 -18.40
CA THR A 56 5.77 -8.46 -18.42
C THR A 56 4.58 -7.77 -17.73
N LEU A 57 4.76 -6.49 -17.38
CA LEU A 57 3.67 -5.70 -16.78
C LEU A 57 2.44 -5.59 -17.70
N ASN A 58 2.63 -5.65 -19.02
CA ASN A 58 1.53 -5.58 -20.00
C ASN A 58 0.63 -6.82 -20.00
N GLU A 59 1.08 -7.92 -19.39
CA GLU A 59 0.32 -9.17 -19.26
C GLU A 59 -0.39 -9.28 -17.90
N VAL A 60 -0.25 -8.27 -17.05
CA VAL A 60 -0.94 -8.20 -15.76
C VAL A 60 -2.34 -7.65 -15.98
N ASP A 61 -3.36 -8.45 -15.66
CA ASP A 61 -4.78 -8.05 -15.82
C ASP A 61 -5.19 -7.01 -14.78
N TYR A 62 -4.68 -7.14 -13.55
CA TYR A 62 -5.04 -6.28 -12.43
C TYR A 62 -3.84 -5.91 -11.56
N VAL A 63 -3.80 -4.64 -11.13
CA VAL A 63 -2.91 -4.18 -10.06
C VAL A 63 -3.77 -3.81 -8.85
N SER A 64 -3.47 -4.41 -7.71
CA SER A 64 -4.21 -4.21 -6.46
C SER A 64 -3.32 -3.53 -5.42
N PHE A 65 -3.85 -2.49 -4.79
CA PHE A 65 -3.25 -1.84 -3.62
C PHE A 65 -4.13 -2.07 -2.40
N TYR A 66 -3.52 -2.41 -1.26
CA TYR A 66 -4.27 -2.88 -0.08
C TYR A 66 -5.11 -1.79 0.62
N ASP A 67 -4.72 -0.52 0.49
CA ASP A 67 -5.40 0.59 1.17
C ASP A 67 -6.36 1.33 0.23
N LYS A 68 -7.49 1.76 0.80
CA LYS A 68 -8.44 2.69 0.16
C LYS A 68 -8.43 3.97 0.99
N PRO A 69 -7.62 4.98 0.63
CA PRO A 69 -7.37 6.14 1.49
C PRO A 69 -8.64 6.87 1.92
N LEU A 70 -9.64 6.98 1.03
CA LEU A 70 -10.91 7.64 1.34
C LEU A 70 -11.73 6.89 2.40
N LEU A 71 -11.69 5.55 2.39
CA LEU A 71 -12.38 4.75 3.38
C LEU A 71 -11.70 4.90 4.76
N THR A 72 -10.37 4.86 4.77
CA THR A 72 -9.59 5.06 6.00
C THR A 72 -9.78 6.48 6.55
N PHE A 73 -9.83 7.49 5.68
CA PHE A 73 -10.12 8.87 6.05
C PHE A 73 -11.52 9.04 6.67
N ASN A 74 -12.55 8.46 6.05
CA ASN A 74 -13.91 8.54 6.58
C ASN A 74 -14.01 7.94 7.99
N ARG A 75 -13.40 6.76 8.20
CA ARG A 75 -13.33 6.13 9.52
C ARG A 75 -12.64 7.00 10.57
N LEU A 76 -11.58 7.73 10.19
CA LEU A 76 -10.91 8.66 11.09
C LEU A 76 -11.81 9.84 11.47
N LEU A 77 -12.54 10.41 10.50
CA LEU A 77 -13.51 11.48 10.77
C LEU A 77 -14.61 11.03 11.74
N GLU A 78 -15.20 9.87 11.48
CA GLU A 78 -16.24 9.27 12.35
C GLU A 78 -15.72 9.07 13.77
N THR A 79 -14.49 8.56 13.91
CA THR A 79 -13.84 8.38 15.22
C THR A 79 -13.66 9.72 15.92
N TYR A 80 -13.11 10.74 15.26
CA TYR A 80 -12.89 12.04 15.88
C TYR A 80 -14.18 12.73 16.33
N LEU A 81 -15.25 12.58 15.54
CA LEU A 81 -16.58 13.09 15.88
C LEU A 81 -17.17 12.36 17.09
N ALA A 82 -17.06 11.03 17.14
CA ALA A 82 -17.60 10.21 18.23
C ALA A 82 -16.98 10.53 19.60
N PHE A 83 -15.71 10.95 19.62
CA PHE A 83 -15.00 11.31 20.86
C PHE A 83 -14.94 12.82 21.12
N ALA A 84 -15.73 13.63 20.41
CA ALA A 84 -15.80 15.07 20.65
C ALA A 84 -16.34 15.37 22.08
N PRO A 85 -15.81 16.40 22.77
CA PRO A 85 -14.77 17.34 22.32
C PRO A 85 -13.33 16.83 22.51
N ARG A 86 -13.12 15.73 23.24
CA ARG A 86 -11.77 15.25 23.60
C ARG A 86 -10.93 14.79 22.40
N GLY A 87 -11.58 14.35 21.33
CA GLY A 87 -10.93 13.94 20.07
C GLY A 87 -10.44 15.10 19.19
N PHE A 88 -10.90 16.34 19.46
CA PHE A 88 -10.62 17.50 18.60
C PHE A 88 -9.12 17.87 18.51
N PRO A 89 -8.32 17.86 19.59
CA PRO A 89 -6.89 18.13 19.48
C PRO A 89 -6.15 17.14 18.57
N SER A 90 -6.54 15.87 18.57
CA SER A 90 -5.98 14.84 17.69
C SER A 90 -6.39 15.04 16.24
N PHE A 91 -7.67 15.39 16.00
CA PHE A 91 -8.20 15.74 14.69
C PHE A 91 -7.37 16.87 14.03
N VAL A 92 -7.19 17.98 14.74
CA VAL A 92 -6.47 19.16 14.19
C VAL A 92 -5.04 18.82 13.78
N LYS A 93 -4.38 17.89 14.48
CA LYS A 93 -3.03 17.43 14.14
C LYS A 93 -3.02 16.47 12.94
N ALA A 94 -3.97 15.55 12.87
CA ALA A 94 -3.96 14.46 11.88
C ALA A 94 -4.50 14.87 10.51
N ILE A 95 -5.55 15.69 10.47
CA ILE A 95 -6.27 16.03 9.23
C ILE A 95 -5.41 16.72 8.18
N PRO A 96 -4.52 17.68 8.50
CA PRO A 96 -3.67 18.32 7.50
C PRO A 96 -2.77 17.33 6.76
N VAL A 97 -2.21 16.34 7.46
CA VAL A 97 -1.38 15.28 6.87
C VAL A 97 -2.23 14.38 5.97
N TRP A 98 -3.41 13.98 6.45
CA TRP A 98 -4.32 13.14 5.66
C TRP A 98 -4.75 13.79 4.35
N VAL A 99 -5.16 15.06 4.42
CA VAL A 99 -5.66 15.82 3.26
C VAL A 99 -4.54 16.14 2.27
N LYS A 100 -3.30 16.35 2.72
CA LYS A 100 -2.18 16.72 1.83
C LYS A 100 -1.44 15.53 1.23
N GLU A 101 -1.27 14.47 2.02
CA GLU A 101 -0.35 13.38 1.70
C GLU A 101 -1.10 12.05 1.54
N LYS A 102 -1.73 11.56 2.63
CA LYS A 102 -2.24 10.17 2.68
C LYS A 102 -3.40 9.89 1.73
N ILE A 103 -4.32 10.84 1.51
CA ILE A 103 -5.41 10.67 0.53
C ILE A 103 -4.87 10.50 -0.89
N PHE A 104 -3.78 11.17 -1.20
CA PHE A 104 -3.20 11.18 -2.54
C PHE A 104 -2.08 10.14 -2.73
N GLN A 105 -1.76 9.34 -1.69
CA GLN A 105 -0.67 8.37 -1.69
C GLN A 105 0.65 8.99 -2.22
N LYS A 106 0.95 10.21 -1.76
CA LYS A 106 2.19 10.95 -2.05
C LYS A 106 3.26 10.69 -1.01
#